data_AF-A0A958Q614-F1
#
_entry.id   AF-A0A958Q614-F1
#
_cell.length_a   1.000
_cell.length_b   1.000
_cell.length_c   1.000
_cell.angle_alpha   90.00
_cell.angle_beta   90.00
_cell.angle_gamma   90.00
#
_symmetry.space_group_name_H-M   'P 1'
#
loop_
_entity.id
_entity.type
_entity.pdbx_description
1 polymer ?
#
loop_
_entity_poly.entity_id
_entity_poly.type
_entity_poly.pdbx_seq_one_letter_code
_entity_poly.pdbx_strand_id
1 'polypeptide(L)'
;MADDGLDHLLRLAERALEDGLSIDECITSIEAYSQAFHPWYEEHKDAFDEDAPGNMSFERSSLERLLKLHTAVLAKAESLQKGTTQDMVALRGRRKGMMAYIDTLPKRLSTRRTRKG
;
A
#
# COMPACT_ATOMS: atom_id res chain seq x y z
N MET A 1 8.55 -28.55 14.98
CA MET A 1 9.10 -27.50 14.10
C MET A 1 7.98 -26.78 13.36
N ALA A 2 6.87 -26.42 14.05
CA ALA A 2 5.68 -25.83 13.42
C ALA A 2 5.42 -24.36 13.83
N ASP A 3 6.25 -23.80 14.72
CA ASP A 3 6.06 -22.44 15.26
C ASP A 3 6.80 -21.34 14.47
N ASP A 4 7.86 -21.71 13.73
CA ASP A 4 8.74 -20.73 13.07
C ASP A 4 8.03 -19.92 11.98
N GLY A 5 7.03 -20.50 11.31
CA GLY A 5 6.27 -19.84 10.24
C GLY A 5 5.32 -18.76 10.74
N LEU A 6 4.59 -19.03 11.82
CA LEU A 6 3.67 -18.07 12.43
C LEU A 6 4.43 -16.91 13.07
N ASP A 7 5.49 -17.21 13.81
CA ASP A 7 6.35 -16.19 14.41
C ASP A 7 7.02 -15.30 13.35
N HIS A 8 7.42 -15.88 12.23
CA HIS A 8 7.94 -15.12 11.10
C HIS A 8 6.90 -14.14 10.54
N LEU A 9 5.65 -14.59 10.36
CA LEU A 9 4.56 -13.73 9.89
C LEU A 9 4.22 -12.61 10.86
N LEU A 10 4.20 -12.90 12.16
CA LEU A 10 3.96 -11.90 13.19
C LEU A 10 5.02 -10.80 13.12
N ARG A 11 6.31 -11.17 13.02
CA ARG A 11 7.41 -10.20 12.88
C ARG A 11 7.32 -9.36 11.60
N LEU A 12 6.95 -9.98 10.48
CA LEU A 12 6.76 -9.26 9.22
C LEU A 12 5.59 -8.26 9.31
N ALA A 13 4.50 -8.66 9.95
CA ALA A 13 3.34 -7.78 10.14
C ALA A 13 3.68 -6.61 11.09
N GLU A 14 4.41 -6.86 12.17
CA GLU A 14 4.88 -5.83 13.09
C GLU A 14 5.80 -4.83 12.40
N ARG A 15 6.75 -5.33 11.59
CA ARG A 15 7.63 -4.48 10.78
C ARG A 15 6.83 -3.63 9.79
N ALA A 16 5.84 -4.21 9.11
CA ALA A 16 4.99 -3.46 8.19
C ALA A 16 4.19 -2.35 8.91
N LEU A 17 3.89 -2.53 10.20
CA LEU A 17 3.16 -1.57 11.02
C LEU A 17 4.06 -0.55 11.72
N GLU A 18 5.37 -0.76 11.76
CA GLU A 18 6.33 0.12 12.44
C GLU A 18 6.19 1.59 12.00
N ASP A 19 6.21 2.48 13.00
CA ASP A 19 6.15 3.92 12.83
C ASP A 19 7.54 4.46 12.51
N GLY A 20 7.64 5.40 11.56
CA GLY A 20 8.90 6.03 11.18
C GLY A 20 9.63 5.40 9.99
N LEU A 21 9.07 4.34 9.39
CA LEU A 21 9.54 3.83 8.10
C LEU A 21 9.31 4.85 6.99
N SER A 22 10.25 4.92 6.05
CA SER A 22 10.00 5.61 4.78
C SER A 22 8.88 4.92 3.99
N ILE A 23 8.28 5.63 3.04
CA ILE A 23 7.20 5.08 2.20
C ILE A 23 7.67 3.82 1.46
N ASP A 24 8.88 3.83 0.90
CA ASP A 24 9.45 2.71 0.14
C ASP A 24 9.71 1.49 1.04
N GLU A 25 10.21 1.71 2.26
CA GLU A 25 10.41 0.64 3.25
C GLU A 25 9.09 0.07 3.74
N CYS A 26 8.07 0.92 3.91
CA CYS A 26 6.73 0.49 4.27
C CYS A 26 6.11 -0.39 3.18
N ILE A 27 6.21 0.02 1.91
CA ILE A 27 5.73 -0.78 0.76
C ILE A 27 6.46 -2.12 0.72
N THR A 28 7.78 -2.10 0.80
CA THR A 28 8.61 -3.32 0.77
C THR A 28 8.23 -4.28 1.92
N SER A 29 7.96 -3.75 3.11
CA SER A 29 7.58 -4.56 4.27
C SER A 29 6.18 -5.17 4.13
N ILE A 30 5.22 -4.42 3.56
CA ILE A 30 3.88 -4.92 3.25
C ILE A 30 3.94 -6.00 2.17
N GLU A 31 4.76 -5.83 1.13
CA GLU A 31 4.96 -6.83 0.08
C GLU A 31 5.58 -8.11 0.63
N ALA A 32 6.61 -8.00 1.47
CA ALA A 32 7.24 -9.14 2.13
C ALA A 32 6.24 -9.91 3.00
N TYR A 33 5.40 -9.20 3.77
CA TYR A 33 4.32 -9.80 4.54
C TYR A 33 3.32 -10.53 3.65
N SER A 34 2.85 -9.89 2.56
CA SER A 34 1.88 -10.47 1.62
C SER A 34 2.41 -11.75 0.97
N GLN A 35 3.68 -11.73 0.53
CA GLN A 35 4.35 -12.89 -0.07
C GLN A 35 4.48 -14.06 0.90
N ALA A 36 4.71 -13.80 2.19
CA ALA A 36 4.80 -14.83 3.21
C ALA A 36 3.42 -15.33 3.67
N PHE A 37 2.41 -14.44 3.72
CA PHE A 37 1.08 -14.74 4.25
C PHE A 37 0.31 -15.72 3.37
N HIS A 38 0.33 -15.53 2.04
CA HIS A 38 -0.49 -16.34 1.14
C HIS A 38 -0.13 -17.84 1.17
N PRO A 39 1.16 -18.25 1.07
CA PRO A 39 1.54 -19.66 1.19
C PRO A 39 1.17 -20.26 2.55
N TRP A 40 1.42 -19.51 3.64
CA TRP A 40 1.08 -19.96 4.98
C TRP A 40 -0.42 -20.16 5.15
N TYR A 41 -1.25 -19.23 4.64
CA TYR A 41 -2.70 -19.37 4.70
C TYR A 41 -3.18 -20.59 3.91
N GLU A 42 -2.68 -20.81 2.69
CA GLU A 42 -3.06 -21.97 1.87
C GLU A 42 -2.66 -23.30 2.52
N GLU A 43 -1.51 -23.35 3.20
CA GLU A 43 -1.04 -24.53 3.93
C GLU A 43 -1.91 -24.84 5.16
N HIS A 44 -2.46 -23.81 5.80
CA HIS A 44 -3.18 -23.94 7.06
C HIS A 44 -4.70 -23.76 6.93
N LYS A 45 -5.23 -23.45 5.74
CA LYS A 45 -6.67 -23.19 5.52
C LYS A 45 -7.56 -24.33 6.01
N ASP A 46 -7.13 -25.58 5.78
CA ASP A 46 -7.88 -26.78 6.16
C ASP A 46 -7.83 -27.02 7.69
N ALA A 47 -6.86 -26.43 8.39
CA ALA A 47 -6.77 -26.48 9.85
C ALA A 47 -7.72 -25.48 10.55
N PHE A 48 -8.36 -24.59 9.79
CA PHE A 48 -9.43 -23.71 10.29
C PHE A 48 -10.83 -24.33 10.19
N ASP A 49 -10.98 -25.45 9.46
CA ASP A 49 -12.24 -26.18 9.39
C ASP A 49 -12.42 -27.01 10.67
N GLU A 50 -13.51 -26.76 11.41
CA GLU A 50 -13.80 -27.34 12.73
C GLU A 50 -13.85 -28.89 12.74
N ASP A 51 -13.96 -29.53 11.58
CA ASP A 51 -14.10 -30.98 11.41
C ASP A 51 -12.77 -31.71 11.04
N ALA A 52 -11.64 -31.00 10.95
CA ALA A 52 -10.37 -31.60 10.53
C ALA A 52 -9.75 -32.53 11.61
N PRO A 53 -9.56 -33.84 11.32
CA PRO A 53 -8.92 -34.77 12.25
C PRO A 53 -7.40 -34.54 12.25
N GLY A 54 -6.94 -33.64 13.12
CA GLY A 54 -5.53 -33.27 13.22
C GLY A 54 -5.41 -31.85 13.73
N ASN A 55 -6.00 -31.60 14.90
CA ASN A 55 -6.10 -30.28 15.52
C ASN A 55 -4.68 -29.73 15.74
N MET A 56 -4.17 -28.94 14.79
CA MET A 56 -2.95 -28.16 15.00
C MET A 56 -3.26 -27.19 16.14
N SER A 57 -2.59 -27.37 17.27
CA SER A 57 -2.72 -26.47 18.42
C SER A 57 -1.99 -25.16 18.12
N PHE A 58 -2.47 -24.38 17.18
CA PHE A 58 -2.14 -22.96 17.20
C PHE A 58 -2.70 -22.41 18.50
N GLU A 59 -1.84 -21.74 19.28
CA GLU A 59 -2.35 -21.00 20.42
C GLU A 59 -3.36 -19.98 19.90
N ARG A 60 -4.61 -20.12 20.32
CA ARG A 60 -5.72 -19.25 19.89
C ARG A 60 -5.37 -17.76 20.03
N SER A 61 -4.57 -17.42 21.05
CA SER A 61 -3.97 -16.10 21.27
C SER A 61 -3.11 -15.61 20.10
N SER A 62 -2.22 -16.45 19.57
CA SER A 62 -1.31 -16.11 18.48
C SER A 62 -2.06 -15.92 17.16
N LEU A 63 -3.12 -16.71 16.94
CA LEU A 63 -3.97 -16.58 15.78
C LEU A 63 -4.84 -15.31 15.82
N GLU A 64 -5.46 -15.03 16.97
CA GLU A 64 -6.18 -13.77 17.19
C GLU A 64 -5.26 -12.55 17.03
N ARG A 65 -4.01 -12.66 17.47
CA ARG A 65 -2.99 -11.64 17.25
C ARG A 65 -2.68 -11.46 15.77
N LEU A 66 -2.48 -12.55 15.02
CA LEU A 66 -2.23 -12.49 13.59
C LEU A 66 -3.38 -11.80 12.84
N LEU A 67 -4.64 -12.12 13.18
CA LEU A 67 -5.82 -11.47 12.58
C LEU A 67 -5.85 -9.96 12.85
N LYS A 68 -5.56 -9.55 14.08
CA LYS A 68 -5.45 -8.12 14.44
C LYS A 68 -4.35 -7.42 13.65
N LEU A 69 -3.17 -8.03 13.53
CA LEU A 69 -2.07 -7.45 12.76
C LEU A 69 -2.40 -7.41 11.26
N HIS A 70 -2.99 -8.49 10.72
CA HIS A 70 -3.39 -8.57 9.32
C HIS A 70 -4.36 -7.45 8.94
N THR A 71 -5.42 -7.25 9.73
CA THR A 71 -6.39 -6.17 9.50
C THR A 71 -5.75 -4.79 9.56
N ALA A 72 -4.80 -4.56 10.47
CA ALA A 72 -4.04 -3.32 10.54
C ALA A 72 -3.13 -3.12 9.32
N VAL A 73 -2.45 -4.18 8.85
CA VAL A 73 -1.59 -4.12 7.65
C VAL A 73 -2.43 -3.78 6.41
N LEU A 74 -3.61 -4.39 6.27
CA LEU A 74 -4.55 -4.07 5.18
C LEU A 74 -4.98 -2.60 5.23
N ALA A 75 -5.35 -2.09 6.41
CA ALA A 75 -5.73 -0.69 6.56
C ALA A 75 -4.58 0.27 6.18
N LYS A 76 -3.34 -0.06 6.55
CA LYS A 76 -2.14 0.71 6.18
C LYS A 76 -1.89 0.67 4.67
N ALA A 77 -2.02 -0.51 4.06
CA ALA A 77 -1.89 -0.67 2.61
C ALA A 77 -2.96 0.13 1.82
N GLU A 78 -4.21 0.09 2.26
CA GLU A 78 -5.29 0.89 1.66
C GLU A 78 -5.03 2.40 1.79
N SER A 79 -4.51 2.83 2.94
CA SER A 79 -4.16 4.24 3.17
C SER A 79 -3.07 4.70 2.20
N LEU A 80 -2.01 3.90 2.03
CA LEU A 80 -0.95 4.15 1.06
C LEU A 80 -1.48 4.21 -0.38
N GLN A 81 -2.37 3.30 -0.75
CA GLN A 81 -2.99 3.29 -2.08
C GLN A 81 -3.82 4.56 -2.31
N LYS A 82 -4.61 4.99 -1.32
CA LYS A 82 -5.40 6.23 -1.39
C LYS A 82 -4.50 7.47 -1.49
N GLY A 83 -3.41 7.54 -0.73
CA GLY A 83 -2.42 8.62 -0.82
C GLY A 83 -1.77 8.69 -2.20
N THR A 84 -1.28 7.55 -2.69
CA THR A 84 -0.60 7.45 -3.99
C THR A 84 -1.54 7.83 -5.15
N THR A 85 -2.81 7.43 -5.09
CA THR A 85 -3.80 7.79 -6.12
C THR A 85 -4.11 9.29 -6.10
N GLN A 86 -4.22 9.91 -4.91
CA GLN A 86 -4.38 11.36 -4.78
C GLN A 86 -3.16 12.12 -5.35
N ASP A 87 -1.95 11.67 -5.04
CA ASP A 87 -0.71 12.28 -5.57
C ASP A 87 -0.62 12.16 -7.09
N MET A 88 -0.99 11.01 -7.66
CA MET A 88 -1.06 10.85 -9.10
C MET A 88 -2.09 11.78 -9.75
N VAL A 89 -3.24 11.99 -9.13
CA VAL A 89 -4.26 12.94 -9.63
C VAL A 89 -3.72 14.37 -9.58
N ALA A 90 -3.05 14.76 -8.50
CA ALA A 90 -2.43 16.07 -8.36
C ALA A 90 -1.33 16.30 -9.42
N LEU A 91 -0.47 15.30 -9.66
CA LEU A 91 0.56 15.34 -10.70
C LEU A 91 -0.03 15.48 -12.10
N ARG A 92 -1.12 14.75 -12.41
CA ARG A 92 -1.84 14.90 -13.68
C ARG A 92 -2.42 16.31 -13.84
N GLY A 93 -2.95 16.90 -12.77
CA GLY A 93 -3.41 18.29 -12.74
C GLY A 93 -2.28 19.28 -13.04
N ARG A 94 -1.13 19.14 -12.37
CA ARG A 94 0.06 19.98 -12.60
C ARG A 94 0.59 19.85 -14.03
N ARG A 95 0.65 18.63 -14.58
CA ARG A 95 1.04 18.39 -15.98
C ARG A 95 0.13 19.14 -16.96
N LYS A 96 -1.19 19.08 -16.77
CA LYS A 96 -2.15 19.84 -17.60
C LYS A 96 -1.93 21.34 -17.49
N GLY A 97 -1.68 21.84 -16.27
CA GLY A 97 -1.35 23.26 -16.05
C GLY A 97 -0.08 23.68 -16.80
N MET A 98 1.01 22.93 -16.67
CA MET A 98 2.26 23.21 -17.38
C MET A 98 2.11 23.18 -18.91
N MET A 99 1.37 22.21 -19.45
CA MET A 99 1.10 22.16 -20.90
C MET A 99 0.28 23.36 -21.37
N ALA A 100 -0.72 23.81 -20.60
CA ALA A 100 -1.47 25.02 -20.92
C ALA A 100 -0.58 26.28 -20.99
N TYR A 101 0.46 26.38 -20.16
CA TYR A 101 1.44 27.48 -20.23
C TYR A 101 2.38 27.37 -21.45
N ILE A 102 2.72 26.16 -21.88
CA ILE A 102 3.55 25.94 -23.08
C ILE A 102 2.75 26.24 -24.35
N ASP A 103 1.48 25.83 -24.42
CA ASP A 103 0.59 26.09 -25.56
C ASP A 103 0.17 27.57 -25.66
N THR A 104 0.28 28.31 -24.55
CA THR A 104 0.08 29.77 -24.50
C THR A 104 1.41 30.51 -24.55
N LEU A 105 2.23 30.23 -25.57
CA LEU A 105 3.26 31.18 -26.00
C LEU A 105 2.62 32.58 -26.08
N PRO A 106 3.19 33.61 -25.43
CA PRO A 106 2.56 34.92 -25.37
C PRO A 106 2.34 35.40 -26.80
N LYS A 107 1.07 35.53 -27.20
CA LYS A 107 0.70 36.13 -28.48
C LYS A 107 1.40 37.48 -28.50
N ARG A 108 2.40 37.62 -29.39
CA ARG A 108 3.13 38.88 -29.59
C ARG A 108 2.10 39.99 -29.59
N LEU A 109 2.14 40.86 -28.57
CA LEU A 109 1.33 42.07 -28.51
C LEU A 109 1.79 42.93 -29.68
N SER A 110 1.20 42.69 -30.84
CA SER A 110 1.33 43.55 -32.01
C SER A 110 0.62 44.84 -31.66
N THR A 111 1.34 45.77 -31.03
CA THR A 111 0.96 47.17 -30.94
C THR A 111 0.97 47.75 -32.35
N ARG A 112 -0.05 47.40 -33.14
CA ARG A 112 -0.37 48.07 -34.39
C ARG A 112 -0.88 49.46 -34.00
N ARG A 113 0.05 50.40 -33.95
CA ARG A 113 -0.19 51.84 -33.81
C ARG A 113 -1.29 52.24 -34.80
N THR A 114 -2.41 52.72 -34.29
CA THR A 114 -3.47 53.37 -35.06
C THR A 114 -2.88 54.63 -35.70
N ARG A 115 -2.54 54.56 -37.00
CA ARG A 115 -2.20 55.76 -37.77
C ARG A 115 -3.50 56.30 -38.35
N LYS A 116 -4.07 57.31 -37.69
CA LYS A 116 -5.03 58.23 -38.32
C LYS A 116 -4.28 58.97 -39.44
N GLY A 117 -4.80 58.87 -40.66
CA GLY A 117 -4.43 59.62 -41.85
C GLY A 117 -5.67 59.76 -42.70
#